data_AF-A0A0G1PHD2-F1
#
_entry.id   AF-A0A0G1PHD2-F1
#
_cell.length_a   1.000
_cell.length_b   1.000
_cell.length_c   1.000
_cell.angle_alpha   90.00
_cell.angle_beta   90.00
_cell.angle_gamma   90.00
#
_symmetry.space_group_name_H-M   'P 1'
#
loop_
_entity.id
_entity.type
_entity.pdbx_description
1 polymer ?
#
loop_
_entity_poly.entity_id
_entity_poly.type
_entity_poly.pdbx_seq_one_letter_code
_entity_poly.pdbx_strand_id
1 'polypeptide(L)'
;MAVVLFTVIIRGILTPVHAKAQRAQRELSALQPEIQKIQKDHKTNREAQSKALMSLYAERKVNPFSGCLLMLVQVPVLITLFNIFGKGFDVSLLEYLYAFVSNPGAINPISFGFLDLSKGNIILGVFAAATQFFQTKLSLPPPVPTAAKNDFSRAMQAQMQYVFPVLILVWSYSLPAALTLYWTILNTIGIVQETITRRQK
;
A
#
# COMPACT_ATOMS: atom_id res chain seq x y z
N MET A 1 -17.34 -0.52 13.25
CA MET A 1 -17.09 -1.85 12.63
C MET A 1 -17.23 -1.87 11.11
N ALA A 2 -18.08 -1.04 10.50
CA ALA A 2 -18.27 -0.99 9.04
C ALA A 2 -16.97 -0.83 8.23
N VAL A 3 -16.03 0.01 8.69
CA VAL A 3 -14.71 0.20 8.04
C VAL A 3 -13.93 -1.11 7.95
N VAL A 4 -13.97 -1.94 9.00
CA VAL A 4 -13.23 -3.22 9.04
C VAL A 4 -13.83 -4.20 8.04
N LEU A 5 -15.16 -4.37 8.05
CA LEU A 5 -15.85 -5.26 7.13
C LEU A 5 -15.66 -4.84 5.67
N PHE A 6 -15.82 -3.55 5.38
CA PHE A 6 -15.59 -2.99 4.05
C PHE A 6 -14.16 -3.26 3.56
N THR A 7 -13.17 -3.06 4.42
CA THR A 7 -11.75 -3.32 4.10
C THR A 7 -11.51 -4.79 3.80
N VAL A 8 -12.04 -5.69 4.62
CA VAL A 8 -11.89 -7.14 4.42
C VAL A 8 -12.56 -7.60 3.12
N ILE A 9 -13.76 -7.09 2.81
CA ILE A 9 -14.50 -7.44 1.59
C ILE A 9 -13.75 -6.97 0.35
N ILE A 10 -13.40 -5.68 0.28
CA ILE A 10 -12.65 -5.12 -0.86
C ILE A 10 -11.34 -5.88 -1.04
N ARG A 11 -10.63 -6.16 0.06
CA ARG A 11 -9.36 -6.86 -0.01
C ARG A 11 -9.53 -8.32 -0.46
N GLY A 12 -10.61 -8.98 -0.07
CA GLY A 12 -10.98 -10.31 -0.57
C GLY A 12 -11.15 -10.32 -2.09
N ILE A 13 -11.96 -9.39 -2.63
CA ILE A 13 -12.21 -9.26 -4.08
C ILE A 13 -10.92 -8.93 -4.84
N LEU A 14 -10.08 -8.05 -4.29
CA LEU A 14 -8.83 -7.60 -4.94
C LEU A 14 -7.65 -8.54 -4.72
N THR A 15 -7.78 -9.60 -3.90
CA THR A 15 -6.70 -10.56 -3.61
C THR A 15 -6.02 -11.11 -4.87
N PRO A 16 -6.71 -11.56 -5.94
CA PRO A 16 -6.04 -12.03 -7.16
C PRO A 16 -5.25 -10.92 -7.87
N VAL A 17 -5.71 -9.67 -7.82
CA VAL A 17 -4.99 -8.52 -8.38
C VAL A 17 -3.73 -8.24 -7.57
N HIS A 18 -3.84 -8.24 -6.23
CA HIS A 18 -2.71 -8.10 -5.32
C HIS A 18 -1.65 -9.19 -5.55
N ALA A 19 -2.06 -10.45 -5.66
CA ALA A 19 -1.15 -11.56 -5.90
C ALA A 19 -0.39 -11.43 -7.23
N LYS A 20 -1.07 -10.99 -8.30
CA LYS A 20 -0.43 -10.71 -9.60
C LYS A 20 0.59 -9.56 -9.50
N ALA A 21 0.23 -8.48 -8.82
CA ALA A 21 1.13 -7.33 -8.63
C ALA A 21 2.39 -7.71 -7.82
N GLN A 22 2.23 -8.51 -6.76
CA GLN A 22 3.36 -9.01 -5.96
C GLN A 22 4.25 -9.97 -6.75
N ARG A 23 3.66 -10.84 -7.59
CA ARG A 23 4.44 -11.73 -8.46
C ARG A 23 5.31 -10.93 -9.43
N ALA A 24 4.74 -9.92 -10.09
CA ALA A 24 5.50 -9.04 -10.98
C ALA A 24 6.65 -8.33 -10.25
N GLN A 25 6.43 -7.90 -9.00
CA GLN A 25 7.48 -7.27 -8.18
C GLN A 25 8.63 -8.22 -7.83
N ARG A 26 8.33 -9.49 -7.58
CA ARG A 26 9.35 -10.53 -7.36
C ARG A 26 10.14 -10.83 -8.63
N GLU A 27 9.48 -10.89 -9.78
CA GLU A 27 10.14 -11.06 -11.09
C GLU A 27 11.05 -9.87 -11.42
N LEU A 28 10.62 -8.63 -11.18
CA LEU A 28 11.48 -7.43 -11.29
C LEU A 28 12.70 -7.53 -10.36
N SER A 29 12.50 -8.06 -9.16
CA SER A 29 13.59 -8.21 -8.20
C SER A 29 14.61 -9.26 -8.64
N ALA A 30 14.17 -10.33 -9.31
CA ALA A 30 15.06 -11.32 -9.92
C ALA A 30 15.89 -10.73 -11.08
N LEU A 31 15.38 -9.70 -11.76
CA LEU A 31 16.09 -8.99 -12.85
C LEU A 31 17.09 -7.94 -12.36
N GLN A 32 17.14 -7.62 -11.06
CA GLN A 32 18.10 -6.67 -10.48
C GLN A 32 19.56 -6.82 -10.94
N PRO A 33 20.16 -8.03 -11.03
CA PRO A 33 21.53 -8.17 -11.53
C PRO A 33 21.69 -7.76 -13.01
N GLU A 34 20.72 -8.09 -13.88
CA GLU A 34 20.73 -7.71 -15.30
C GLU A 34 20.52 -6.20 -15.46
N ILE A 35 19.58 -5.63 -14.71
CA ILE A 35 19.37 -4.19 -14.60
C ILE A 35 20.69 -3.51 -14.22
N GLN A 36 21.38 -3.98 -13.18
CA GLN A 36 22.65 -3.40 -12.73
C GLN A 36 23.75 -3.45 -13.80
N LYS A 37 23.80 -4.51 -14.61
CA LYS A 37 24.73 -4.59 -15.76
C LYS A 37 24.46 -3.47 -16.75
N ILE A 38 23.23 -3.35 -17.22
CA ILE A 38 22.81 -2.28 -18.15
C ILE A 38 23.15 -0.89 -17.61
N GLN A 39 22.89 -0.66 -16.31
CA GLN A 39 23.20 0.64 -15.70
C GLN A 39 24.71 0.91 -15.59
N LYS A 40 25.55 -0.12 -15.42
CA LYS A 40 27.00 0.01 -15.44
C LYS A 40 27.54 0.25 -16.85
N ASP A 41 26.97 -0.41 -17.85
CA ASP A 41 27.42 -0.36 -19.24
C ASP A 41 27.03 0.99 -19.90
N HIS A 42 25.91 1.59 -19.49
CA HIS A 42 25.38 2.84 -20.06
C HIS A 42 25.42 4.06 -19.11
N LYS A 43 26.37 4.13 -18.16
CA LYS A 43 26.47 5.23 -17.17
C LYS A 43 26.45 6.63 -17.78
N THR A 44 27.08 6.82 -18.94
CA THR A 44 27.23 8.12 -19.59
C THR A 44 26.04 8.49 -20.48
N ASN A 45 25.22 7.51 -20.89
CA ASN A 45 24.12 7.72 -21.83
C ASN A 45 22.79 7.23 -21.24
N ARG A 46 22.06 8.15 -20.59
CA ARG A 46 20.75 7.88 -19.97
C ARG A 46 19.67 7.44 -20.96
N GLU A 47 19.73 7.90 -22.20
CA GLU A 47 18.75 7.52 -23.22
C GLU A 47 18.96 6.07 -23.64
N ALA A 48 20.21 5.69 -23.94
CA ALA A 48 20.57 4.30 -24.24
C ALA A 48 20.26 3.37 -23.06
N GLN A 49 20.58 3.81 -21.83
CA GLN A 49 20.24 3.09 -20.60
C GLN A 49 18.73 2.85 -20.48
N SER A 50 17.90 3.87 -20.69
CA SER A 50 16.45 3.77 -20.55
C SER A 50 15.85 2.84 -21.60
N LYS A 51 16.36 2.90 -22.85
CA LYS A 51 15.95 2.02 -23.94
C LYS A 51 16.31 0.56 -23.66
N ALA A 52 17.52 0.30 -23.19
CA ALA A 52 17.99 -1.04 -22.85
C ALA A 52 17.24 -1.64 -21.64
N LEU A 53 16.89 -0.82 -20.64
CA LEU A 53 16.04 -1.27 -19.53
C LEU A 53 14.63 -1.62 -20.01
N MET A 54 14.03 -0.80 -20.87
CA MET A 54 12.72 -1.10 -21.46
C MET A 54 12.74 -2.35 -22.33
N SER A 55 13.79 -2.57 -23.13
CA SER A 55 13.93 -3.81 -23.92
C SER A 55 14.07 -5.02 -23.02
N LEU A 56 14.86 -4.94 -21.95
CA LEU A 56 14.97 -6.01 -20.95
C LEU A 56 13.61 -6.35 -20.33
N TYR A 57 12.83 -5.35 -19.92
CA TYR A 57 11.49 -5.58 -19.36
C TYR A 57 10.54 -6.23 -20.38
N ALA A 58 10.61 -5.81 -21.65
CA ALA A 58 9.81 -6.38 -22.73
C ALA A 58 10.21 -7.84 -23.05
N GLU A 59 11.51 -8.13 -23.15
CA GLU A 59 12.06 -9.48 -23.38
C GLU A 59 11.67 -10.44 -22.27
N ARG A 60 11.74 -9.98 -21.02
CA ARG A 60 11.39 -10.78 -19.84
C ARG A 60 9.89 -10.79 -19.55
N LYS A 61 9.09 -10.03 -20.32
CA LYS A 61 7.62 -9.87 -20.18
C LYS A 61 7.20 -9.44 -18.76
N VAL A 62 8.01 -8.62 -18.12
CA VAL A 62 7.76 -8.12 -16.76
C VAL A 62 7.29 -6.66 -16.82
N ASN A 63 6.24 -6.31 -16.08
CA ASN A 63 5.71 -4.95 -16.05
C ASN A 63 6.24 -4.16 -14.83
N PRO A 64 7.05 -3.10 -15.03
CA PRO A 64 7.58 -2.27 -13.94
C PRO A 64 6.50 -1.46 -13.20
N PHE A 65 5.34 -1.24 -13.82
CA PHE A 65 4.23 -0.44 -13.26
C PHE A 65 3.25 -1.26 -12.42
N SER A 66 3.45 -2.57 -12.27
CA SER A 66 2.55 -3.39 -11.45
C SER A 66 2.51 -2.96 -9.98
N GLY A 67 3.60 -2.39 -9.45
CA GLY A 67 3.65 -1.85 -8.10
C GLY A 67 2.85 -0.55 -7.91
N CYS A 68 2.90 0.37 -8.88
CA CYS A 68 2.15 1.63 -8.80
C CYS A 68 0.66 1.43 -9.05
N LEU A 69 0.28 0.45 -9.88
CA LEU A 69 -1.12 0.08 -10.07
C LEU A 69 -1.81 -0.27 -8.75
N LEU A 70 -1.08 -0.92 -7.83
CA LEU A 70 -1.58 -1.25 -6.51
C LEU A 70 -1.88 -0.03 -5.65
N MET A 71 -0.99 0.96 -5.70
CA MET A 71 -1.20 2.24 -5.01
C MET A 71 -2.37 3.02 -5.62
N LEU A 72 -2.55 2.98 -6.94
CA LEU A 72 -3.65 3.72 -7.58
C LEU A 72 -5.02 3.19 -7.16
N VAL A 73 -5.18 1.88 -7.00
CA VAL A 73 -6.42 1.28 -6.48
C VAL A 73 -6.70 1.72 -5.03
N GLN A 74 -5.66 2.10 -4.30
CA GLN A 74 -5.75 2.50 -2.89
C GLN A 74 -6.23 3.95 -2.69
N VAL A 75 -5.92 4.84 -3.64
CA VAL A 75 -6.21 6.28 -3.55
C VAL A 75 -7.71 6.58 -3.40
N PRO A 76 -8.62 5.99 -4.22
CA PRO A 76 -10.07 6.23 -4.08
C PRO A 76 -10.60 5.88 -2.69
N VAL A 77 -10.20 4.73 -2.15
CA VAL A 77 -10.63 4.28 -0.81
C VAL A 77 -10.17 5.26 0.27
N LEU A 78 -8.95 5.77 0.17
CA LEU A 78 -8.41 6.74 1.11
C LEU A 78 -9.17 8.08 1.05
N ILE A 79 -9.46 8.57 -0.16
CA ILE A 79 -10.26 9.78 -0.36
C ILE A 79 -11.66 9.60 0.24
N THR A 80 -12.30 8.45 0.01
CA THR A 80 -13.63 8.15 0.58
C THR A 80 -13.59 8.16 2.10
N LEU A 81 -12.65 7.44 2.73
CA LEU A 81 -12.53 7.41 4.20
C LEU A 81 -12.20 8.79 4.78
N PHE A 82 -11.32 9.55 4.13
CA PHE A 82 -10.99 10.90 4.57
C PHE A 82 -12.17 11.85 4.50
N ASN A 83 -12.97 11.83 3.43
CA ASN A 83 -14.14 12.69 3.34
C ASN A 83 -15.19 12.29 4.39
N ILE A 84 -15.47 10.98 4.53
CA ILE A 84 -16.48 10.48 5.48
C ILE A 84 -16.14 10.82 6.94
N PHE A 85 -14.92 10.53 7.38
CA PHE A 85 -14.53 10.67 8.79
C PHE A 85 -13.89 12.03 9.10
N GLY A 86 -13.35 12.72 8.10
CA GLY A 86 -12.69 14.02 8.26
C GLY A 86 -13.62 15.22 8.08
N LYS A 87 -14.53 15.19 7.10
CA LYS A 87 -15.53 16.26 6.90
C LYS A 87 -16.86 15.99 7.59
N GLY A 88 -17.05 14.77 8.12
CA GLY A 88 -18.30 14.30 8.66
C GLY A 88 -19.24 13.81 7.57
N PHE A 89 -20.32 13.14 7.98
CA PHE A 89 -21.37 12.71 7.07
C PHE A 89 -22.23 13.91 6.69
N ASP A 90 -22.24 14.25 5.41
CA ASP A 90 -23.24 15.16 4.87
C ASP A 90 -24.58 14.41 4.83
N VAL A 91 -25.52 14.80 5.69
CA VAL A 91 -26.84 14.14 5.81
C VAL A 91 -27.58 14.17 4.46
N SER A 92 -27.26 15.16 3.63
CA SER A 92 -27.72 15.30 2.24
C SER A 92 -27.32 14.12 1.34
N LEU A 93 -26.21 13.42 1.64
CA LEU A 93 -25.80 12.20 0.91
C LEU A 93 -26.63 10.97 1.32
N LEU A 94 -27.29 10.99 2.48
CA LEU A 94 -28.19 9.91 2.90
C LEU A 94 -29.48 9.90 2.07
N GLU A 95 -29.81 11.01 1.41
CA GLU A 95 -30.92 11.15 0.48
C GLU A 95 -30.67 10.40 -0.85
N TYR A 96 -29.40 10.15 -1.18
CA TYR A 96 -28.97 9.34 -2.33
C TYR A 96 -28.75 7.86 -2.00
N LEU A 97 -29.12 7.41 -0.79
CA LEU A 97 -29.08 5.99 -0.45
C LEU A 97 -30.01 5.20 -1.38
N TYR A 98 -29.53 4.05 -1.86
CA TYR A 98 -30.39 3.13 -2.58
C TYR A 98 -31.60 2.75 -1.69
N ALA A 99 -32.78 2.61 -2.29
CA ALA A 99 -34.04 2.38 -1.56
C ALA A 99 -34.04 1.15 -0.63
N PHE A 100 -33.10 0.22 -0.81
CA PHE A 100 -32.93 -0.96 0.05
C PHE A 100 -32.03 -0.73 1.27
N VAL A 101 -31.42 0.45 1.41
CA VAL A 101 -30.52 0.79 2.53
C VAL A 101 -31.25 1.72 3.50
N SER A 102 -31.58 1.19 4.68
CA SER A 102 -32.20 1.97 5.75
C SER A 102 -31.28 3.10 6.20
N ASN A 103 -31.79 4.34 6.21
CA ASN A 103 -31.07 5.50 6.71
C ASN A 103 -30.88 5.37 8.23
N PRO A 104 -29.64 5.23 8.74
CA PRO A 104 -29.40 5.04 10.16
C PRO A 104 -29.41 6.36 10.96
N GLY A 105 -29.63 7.52 10.33
CA GLY A 105 -29.77 8.82 10.98
C GLY A 105 -28.45 9.37 11.53
N ALA A 106 -28.03 8.90 12.72
CA ALA A 106 -26.79 9.32 13.38
C ALA A 106 -25.76 8.19 13.33
N ILE A 107 -24.67 8.41 12.57
CA ILE A 107 -23.60 7.42 12.47
C ILE A 107 -22.68 7.58 13.67
N ASN A 108 -22.65 6.58 14.55
CA ASN A 108 -21.75 6.55 15.69
C ASN A 108 -20.31 6.26 15.21
N PRO A 109 -19.36 7.21 15.36
CA PRO A 109 -17.98 7.01 14.92
C PRO A 109 -17.18 6.11 15.87
N ILE A 110 -17.74 5.76 17.04
CA ILE A 110 -17.09 4.87 18.00
C ILE A 110 -17.14 3.44 17.48
N SER A 111 -15.96 2.88 17.18
CA SER A 111 -15.77 1.46 16.89
C SER A 111 -15.28 0.72 18.13
N PHE A 112 -15.65 -0.56 18.22
CA PHE A 112 -15.26 -1.47 19.30
C PHE A 112 -15.64 -1.01 20.73
N GLY A 113 -16.50 0.01 20.85
CA GLY A 113 -16.95 0.56 22.13
C GLY A 113 -16.02 1.59 22.78
N PHE A 114 -14.76 1.70 22.33
CA PHE A 114 -13.75 2.58 22.94
C PHE A 114 -12.92 3.40 21.94
N LEU A 115 -13.04 3.14 20.63
CA LEU A 115 -12.21 3.76 19.61
C LEU A 115 -13.03 4.76 18.79
N ASP A 116 -12.86 6.06 19.05
CA ASP A 116 -13.42 7.11 18.20
C ASP A 116 -12.65 7.17 16.87
N LEU A 117 -13.33 6.87 15.77
CA LEU A 117 -12.73 6.85 14.42
C LEU A 117 -12.61 8.23 13.77
N SER A 118 -13.28 9.25 14.30
CA SER A 118 -13.24 10.60 13.75
C SER A 118 -12.03 11.40 14.24
N LYS A 119 -11.44 11.00 15.37
CA LYS A 119 -10.27 11.67 15.98
C LYS A 119 -8.99 10.88 15.72
N GLY A 120 -7.85 11.56 15.76
CA GLY A 120 -6.54 10.91 15.70
C GLY A 120 -6.31 9.98 16.90
N ASN A 121 -5.55 8.90 16.68
CA ASN A 121 -5.20 7.94 17.72
C ASN A 121 -3.75 7.45 17.53
N ILE A 122 -2.86 7.89 18.42
CA ILE A 122 -1.43 7.57 18.37
C ILE A 122 -1.17 6.09 18.63
N ILE A 123 -1.90 5.46 19.57
CA ILE A 123 -1.72 4.03 19.87
C ILE A 123 -1.96 3.21 18.61
N LEU A 124 -3.06 3.52 17.91
CA LEU A 124 -3.37 2.89 16.64
C LEU A 124 -2.36 3.24 15.54
N GLY A 125 -1.85 4.48 15.54
CA GLY A 125 -0.75 4.92 14.68
C GLY A 125 0.52 4.10 14.83
N VAL A 126 0.92 3.77 16.07
CA VAL A 126 2.08 2.92 16.34
C VAL A 126 1.87 1.52 15.77
N PHE A 127 0.69 0.93 15.96
CA PHE A 127 0.35 -0.35 15.33
C PHE A 127 0.34 -0.29 13.81
N ALA A 128 -0.22 0.77 13.22
CA ALA A 128 -0.22 0.99 11.78
C ALA A 128 1.20 1.12 11.21
N ALA A 129 2.06 1.88 11.87
CA ALA A 129 3.46 2.07 11.49
C ALA A 129 4.26 0.77 11.62
N ALA A 130 4.10 0.04 12.73
CA ALA A 130 4.76 -1.24 12.93
C ALA A 130 4.33 -2.26 11.86
N THR A 131 3.02 -2.40 11.63
CA THR A 131 2.51 -3.31 10.59
C THR A 131 2.96 -2.89 9.19
N GLN A 132 3.02 -1.59 8.88
CA GLN A 132 3.59 -1.09 7.61
C GLN A 132 5.06 -1.49 7.45
N PHE A 133 5.87 -1.31 8.49
CA PHE A 133 7.27 -1.68 8.49
C PHE A 133 7.47 -3.18 8.24
N PHE A 134 6.72 -4.03 8.97
CA PHE A 134 6.80 -5.47 8.79
C PHE A 134 6.29 -5.91 7.41
N GLN A 135 5.18 -5.35 6.95
CA GLN A 135 4.58 -5.66 5.64
C GLN A 135 5.54 -5.31 4.49
N THR A 136 6.17 -4.14 4.54
CA THR A 136 7.15 -3.73 3.52
C THR A 136 8.41 -4.59 3.58
N LYS A 137 8.93 -4.91 4.77
CA LYS A 137 10.07 -5.81 4.93
C LYS A 137 9.79 -7.23 4.42
N LEU A 138 8.56 -7.71 4.59
CA LEU A 138 8.12 -9.01 4.05
C LEU A 138 7.86 -8.97 2.55
N SER A 139 7.42 -7.85 2.00
CA SER A 139 7.09 -7.74 0.57
C SER A 139 8.31 -7.43 -0.30
N LEU A 140 9.31 -6.72 0.25
CA LEU A 140 10.53 -6.33 -0.44
C LEU A 140 11.62 -7.40 -0.28
N PRO A 141 12.28 -7.83 -1.37
CA PRO A 141 13.45 -8.71 -1.27
C PRO A 141 14.67 -7.96 -0.70
N PRO A 142 15.60 -8.68 -0.04
CA PRO A 142 16.78 -8.07 0.54
C PRO A 142 17.64 -7.39 -0.54
N PRO A 143 18.19 -6.20 -0.25
CA PRO A 143 19.02 -5.49 -1.21
C PRO A 143 20.29 -6.28 -1.52
N VAL A 144 20.59 -6.49 -2.80
CA VAL A 144 21.77 -7.24 -3.24
C VAL A 144 23.07 -6.47 -2.85
N PRO A 145 24.07 -7.11 -2.22
CA PRO A 145 25.27 -6.43 -1.70
C PRO A 145 26.15 -5.75 -2.76
N THR A 146 26.15 -6.25 -4.00
CA THR A 146 26.96 -5.75 -5.12
C THR A 146 26.42 -4.47 -5.77
N ALA A 147 25.43 -3.83 -5.15
CA ALA A 147 24.77 -2.64 -5.66
C ALA A 147 25.77 -1.49 -5.84
N ALA A 148 26.25 -1.34 -7.08
CA ALA A 148 26.68 -0.04 -7.56
C ALA A 148 25.52 0.94 -7.33
N LYS A 149 25.89 2.12 -6.81
CA LYS A 149 25.10 3.33 -6.51
C LYS A 149 23.91 3.59 -7.45
N ASN A 150 22.84 2.80 -7.34
CA ASN A 150 21.56 3.11 -7.95
C ASN A 150 20.71 3.74 -6.86
N ASP A 151 21.00 5.02 -6.62
CA ASP A 151 20.47 5.79 -5.51
C ASP A 151 18.95 5.85 -5.55
N PHE A 152 18.34 5.86 -6.74
CA PHE A 152 16.89 6.01 -6.88
C PHE A 152 16.08 4.80 -6.39
N SER A 153 16.34 3.59 -6.89
CA SER A 153 15.56 2.40 -6.51
C SER A 153 15.79 2.01 -5.05
N ARG A 154 17.02 2.19 -4.55
CA ARG A 154 17.34 2.00 -3.13
C ARG A 154 16.68 3.07 -2.25
N ALA A 155 16.72 4.34 -2.67
CA ALA A 155 16.04 5.42 -1.94
C ALA A 155 14.52 5.18 -1.90
N MET A 156 13.91 4.77 -3.01
CA MET A 156 12.48 4.47 -3.05
C MET A 156 12.11 3.32 -2.09
N GLN A 157 12.90 2.25 -2.06
CA GLN A 157 12.70 1.15 -1.11
C GLN A 157 12.88 1.61 0.34
N ALA A 158 13.95 2.35 0.63
CA ALA A 158 14.23 2.88 1.97
C ALA A 158 13.14 3.87 2.42
N GLN A 159 12.60 4.69 1.51
CA GLN A 159 11.48 5.57 1.79
C GLN A 159 10.22 4.78 2.15
N MET A 160 9.88 3.75 1.37
CA MET A 160 8.71 2.92 1.69
C MET A 160 8.87 2.15 3.00
N GLN A 161 10.08 1.67 3.30
CA GLN A 161 10.35 0.88 4.49
C GLN A 161 10.47 1.72 5.77
N TYR A 162 11.11 2.89 5.72
CA TYR A 162 11.43 3.66 6.94
C TYR A 162 10.67 4.98 7.02
N VAL A 163 10.65 5.75 5.93
CA VAL A 163 10.03 7.08 5.93
C VAL A 163 8.51 6.96 6.04
N PHE A 164 7.90 6.06 5.26
CA PHE A 164 6.45 5.94 5.20
C PHE A 164 5.80 5.49 6.53
N PRO A 165 6.33 4.50 7.27
CA PRO A 165 5.83 4.19 8.62
C PRO A 165 5.91 5.38 9.60
N VAL A 166 6.98 6.16 9.54
CA VAL A 166 7.15 7.34 10.38
C VAL A 166 6.11 8.41 10.00
N LEU A 167 5.87 8.62 8.70
CA LEU A 167 4.82 9.52 8.24
C LEU A 167 3.43 9.07 8.70
N ILE A 168 3.11 7.78 8.62
CA ILE A 168 1.84 7.23 9.15
C ILE A 168 1.71 7.53 10.64
N LEU A 169 2.79 7.37 11.41
CA LEU A 169 2.79 7.68 12.84
C LEU A 169 2.51 9.16 13.10
N VAL A 170 3.17 10.08 12.38
CA VAL A 170 2.94 11.53 12.51
C VAL A 170 1.52 11.88 12.08
N TRP A 171 1.05 11.36 10.95
CA TRP A 171 -0.30 11.59 10.44
C TRP A 171 -1.39 10.97 11.31
N SER A 172 -1.09 9.94 12.11
CA SER A 172 -2.07 9.33 13.02
C SER A 172 -2.60 10.29 14.09
N TYR A 173 -1.87 11.37 14.37
CA TYR A 173 -2.31 12.41 15.28
C TYR A 173 -3.28 13.39 14.61
N SER A 174 -3.02 13.75 13.36
CA SER A 174 -3.77 14.80 12.64
C SER A 174 -4.93 14.26 11.80
N LEU A 175 -4.88 12.99 11.39
CA LEU A 175 -5.90 12.36 10.54
C LEU A 175 -6.88 11.52 11.37
N PRO A 176 -8.12 11.32 10.88
CA PRO A 176 -9.09 10.46 11.55
C PRO A 176 -8.56 9.03 11.76
N ALA A 177 -8.77 8.45 12.94
CA ALA A 177 -8.34 7.09 13.26
C ALA A 177 -8.97 6.01 12.36
N ALA A 178 -10.04 6.34 11.62
CA ALA A 178 -10.53 5.49 10.54
C ALA A 178 -9.45 5.14 9.50
N LEU A 179 -8.60 6.12 9.13
CA LEU A 179 -7.54 5.92 8.14
C LEU A 179 -6.41 5.04 8.70
N THR A 180 -6.01 5.26 9.96
CA THR A 180 -4.97 4.45 10.60
C THR A 180 -5.44 3.04 10.89
N LEU A 181 -6.72 2.86 11.26
CA LEU A 181 -7.35 1.55 11.38
C LEU A 181 -7.35 0.82 10.04
N TYR A 182 -7.75 1.53 8.98
CA TYR A 182 -7.77 1.01 7.61
C TYR A 182 -6.38 0.50 7.19
N TRP A 183 -5.33 1.32 7.36
CA TRP A 183 -3.96 0.89 7.06
C TRP A 183 -3.51 -0.30 7.88
N THR A 184 -3.83 -0.32 9.18
CA THR A 184 -3.45 -1.43 10.07
C THR A 184 -4.04 -2.75 9.57
N ILE A 185 -5.33 -2.76 9.23
CA ILE A 185 -6.02 -3.95 8.72
C ILE A 185 -5.44 -4.36 7.37
N LEU A 186 -5.25 -3.40 6.46
CA LEU A 186 -4.69 -3.64 5.13
C LEU A 186 -3.30 -4.29 5.21
N ASN A 187 -2.44 -3.75 6.08
CA ASN A 187 -1.09 -4.26 6.28
C ASN A 187 -1.09 -5.64 6.92
N THR A 188 -1.95 -5.85 7.91
CA THR A 188 -2.12 -7.16 8.57
C THR A 188 -2.55 -8.23 7.56
N ILE A 189 -3.56 -7.94 6.73
CA ILE A 189 -3.99 -8.87 5.67
C ILE A 189 -2.84 -9.12 4.68
N GLY A 190 -2.13 -8.06 4.28
CA GLY A 190 -0.96 -8.18 3.39
C GLY A 190 0.13 -9.09 3.96
N ILE A 191 0.45 -8.95 5.25
CA ILE A 191 1.43 -9.81 5.95
C ILE A 191 0.98 -11.27 5.93
N VAL A 192 -0.29 -11.53 6.25
CA VAL A 192 -0.85 -12.90 6.25
C VAL A 192 -0.79 -13.50 4.84
N GLN A 193 -1.23 -12.75 3.82
CA GLN A 193 -1.20 -13.18 2.42
C GLN A 193 0.24 -13.48 1.93
N GLU A 194 1.18 -12.60 2.24
CA GLU A 194 2.59 -12.76 1.85
C GLU A 194 3.21 -13.98 2.54
N THR A 195 2.90 -14.19 3.83
CA THR A 195 3.39 -15.34 4.60
C THR A 195 2.85 -16.65 4.04
N ILE A 196 1.55 -16.72 3.72
CA ILE A 196 0.94 -17.92 3.12
C ILE A 196 1.56 -18.20 1.74
N THR A 197 1.68 -17.17 0.90
CA THR A 197 2.23 -17.30 -0.46
C THR A 197 3.70 -17.75 -0.44
N ARG A 198 4.48 -17.30 0.55
CA ARG A 198 5.87 -17.73 0.74
C ARG A 198 6.01 -19.16 1.25
N ARG A 199 5.06 -19.66 2.03
CA ARG A 199 5.03 -21.05 2.52
C ARG A 199 4.63 -22.08 1.47
N GLN A 200 3.93 -21.66 0.42
CA GLN A 200 3.51 -22.53 -0.70
C GLN A 200 4.57 -22.67 -1.80
N LYS A 201 5.69 -21.96 -1.68
CA LYS A 201 6.87 -22.07 -2.55
C LYS A 201 7.99 -22.78 -1.82
#